data_AF-A0A564YSY9-F1
#
_entry.id   AF-A0A564YSY9-F1
#
_cell.length_a   1.000
_cell.length_b   1.000
_cell.length_c   1.000
_cell.angle_alpha   90.00
_cell.angle_beta   90.00
_cell.angle_gamma   90.00
#
_symmetry.space_group_name_H-M   'P 1'
#
loop_
_entity.id
_entity.type
_entity.pdbx_description
1 polymer ?
#
loop_
_entity_poly.entity_id
_entity_poly.type
_entity_poly.pdbx_seq_one_letter_code
_entity_poly.pdbx_strand_id
1 'polypeptide(L)'
;MMEAQIVRMWIQFNVPRIEDGNNFGVGIQEDVLAEVSGIERDALTFLDQFTRYYASRGKLVAKAAKYPHIDDYRECIRDMDEKQAISMRCIIMEIRNHYSVLHDLIEKNLDRIKVPRSNNTMSMY
;
A
#
# COMPACT_ATOMS: atom_id res chain seq x y z
N MET A 1 3.12 7.30 1.11
CA MET A 1 4.22 6.30 0.96
C MET A 1 5.25 6.51 2.04
N MET A 2 5.69 7.75 2.26
CA MET A 2 6.58 8.13 3.36
C MET A 2 5.95 7.92 4.75
N GLU A 3 4.64 8.15 4.87
CA GLU A 3 3.87 7.97 6.11
C GLU A 3 3.83 6.50 6.53
N ALA A 4 3.54 5.59 5.58
CA ALA A 4 3.61 4.14 5.80
C ALA A 4 5.02 3.69 6.20
N GLN A 5 6.07 4.23 5.56
CA GLN A 5 7.46 3.94 5.92
C GLN A 5 7.80 4.38 7.35
N ILE A 6 7.32 5.56 7.78
CA ILE A 6 7.51 6.05 9.15
C ILE A 6 6.85 5.10 10.15
N VAL A 7 5.61 4.68 9.89
CA VAL A 7 4.89 3.72 10.73
C VAL A 7 5.62 2.38 10.77
N ARG A 8 6.04 1.85 9.63
CA ARG A 8 6.80 0.59 9.54
C ARG A 8 8.06 0.64 10.40
N MET A 9 8.84 1.73 10.25
CA MET A 9 10.08 1.90 11.00
C MET A 9 9.83 2.02 12.51
N TRP A 10 8.78 2.77 12.90
CA TRP A 10 8.38 2.86 14.29
C TRP A 10 8.03 1.47 14.87
N ILE A 11 7.21 0.67 14.19
CA ILE A 11 6.87 -0.68 14.66
C ILE A 11 8.12 -1.56 14.71
N GLN A 12 8.96 -1.52 13.69
CA GLN A 12 10.20 -2.30 13.62
C GLN A 12 11.13 -2.02 14.82
N PHE A 13 11.23 -0.77 15.27
CA PHE A 13 12.02 -0.41 16.46
C PHE A 13 11.39 -0.86 17.78
N ASN A 14 10.10 -1.18 17.80
CA ASN A 14 9.42 -1.75 18.96
C ASN A 14 9.46 -3.29 18.99
N VAL A 15 9.98 -3.94 17.94
CA VAL A 15 10.15 -5.40 17.94
C VAL A 15 11.23 -5.79 18.97
N PRO A 16 10.91 -6.62 19.97
CA PRO A 16 11.83 -6.95 21.04
C PRO A 16 12.85 -8.01 20.57
N ARG A 17 13.86 -8.27 21.41
CA ARG A 17 14.81 -9.37 21.19
C ARG A 17 14.06 -10.70 21.00
N ILE A 18 14.50 -11.54 20.07
CA ILE A 18 13.95 -12.89 19.87
C ILE A 18 14.14 -13.76 21.12
N GLU A 19 13.07 -14.41 21.58
CA GLU A 19 13.02 -15.28 22.76
C GLU A 19 12.06 -16.46 22.52
N ASP A 20 12.27 -17.56 23.24
CA ASP A 20 11.38 -18.72 23.22
C ASP A 20 10.16 -18.47 24.13
N GLY A 21 8.99 -18.26 23.52
CA GLY A 21 7.72 -18.05 24.21
C GLY A 21 7.32 -16.59 24.39
N ASN A 22 6.07 -16.35 24.84
CA ASN A 22 5.48 -15.02 25.00
C ASN A 22 5.51 -14.15 23.72
N ASN A 23 5.42 -14.76 22.54
CA ASN A 23 5.55 -14.07 21.25
C ASN A 23 4.20 -13.66 20.62
N PHE A 24 3.08 -13.79 21.33
CA PHE A 24 1.77 -13.40 20.80
C PHE A 24 1.71 -11.93 20.37
N GLY A 25 2.20 -11.00 21.22
CA GLY A 25 2.24 -9.59 20.85
C GLY A 25 3.28 -9.27 19.76
N VAL A 26 4.33 -10.09 19.63
CA VAL A 26 5.29 -9.99 18.51
C VAL A 26 4.61 -10.40 17.20
N GLY A 27 3.78 -11.45 17.20
CA GLY A 27 2.97 -11.82 16.05
C GLY A 27 2.02 -10.71 15.61
N ILE A 28 1.42 -9.99 16.56
CA ILE A 28 0.63 -8.78 16.23
C ILE A 28 1.49 -7.71 15.54
N GLN A 29 2.71 -7.46 16.02
CA GLN A 29 3.61 -6.52 15.35
C GLN A 29 3.94 -6.97 13.92
N GLU A 30 4.19 -8.26 13.71
CA GLU A 30 4.46 -8.87 12.39
C GLU A 30 3.27 -8.71 11.43
N ASP A 31 2.04 -8.94 11.91
CA ASP A 31 0.83 -8.77 11.11
C ASP A 31 0.64 -7.31 10.66
N VAL A 32 0.85 -6.35 11.57
CA VAL A 32 0.77 -4.92 11.21
C VAL A 32 1.89 -4.52 10.25
N LEU A 33 3.12 -5.04 10.44
CA LEU A 33 4.23 -4.80 9.52
C LEU A 33 3.96 -5.38 8.12
N ALA A 34 3.29 -6.53 8.03
CA ALA A 34 2.89 -7.13 6.77
C ALA A 34 1.87 -6.25 6.02
N GLU A 35 0.87 -5.73 6.74
CA GLU A 35 -0.13 -4.81 6.19
C GLU A 35 0.53 -3.53 5.64
N VAL A 36 1.40 -2.90 6.45
CA VAL A 36 2.13 -1.69 6.03
C VAL A 36 2.99 -1.95 4.79
N SER A 37 3.65 -3.10 4.72
CA SER A 37 4.46 -3.49 3.56
C SER A 37 3.61 -3.73 2.31
N GLY A 38 2.39 -4.27 2.48
CA GLY A 38 1.40 -4.40 1.40
C GLY A 38 1.02 -3.04 0.82
N ILE A 39 0.67 -2.09 1.68
CA ILE A 39 0.29 -0.72 1.30
C ILE A 39 1.41 -0.03 0.50
N GLU A 40 2.67 -0.22 0.89
CA GLU A 40 3.82 0.36 0.17
C GLU A 40 4.00 -0.24 -1.22
N ARG A 41 3.85 -1.57 -1.36
CA ARG A 41 3.91 -2.25 -2.66
C ARG A 41 2.81 -1.79 -3.59
N ASP A 42 1.60 -1.59 -3.06
CA ASP A 42 0.48 -1.10 -3.84
C ASP A 42 0.70 0.34 -4.28
N ALA A 43 1.26 1.20 -3.41
CA ALA A 43 1.64 2.56 -3.76
C ALA A 43 2.67 2.62 -4.91
N LEU A 44 3.66 1.72 -4.92
CA LEU A 44 4.60 1.60 -6.04
C LEU A 44 3.91 1.15 -7.33
N THR A 45 2.97 0.22 -7.22
CA THR A 45 2.17 -0.26 -8.36
C THR A 45 1.32 0.85 -8.97
N PHE A 46 0.71 1.69 -8.14
CA PHE A 46 -0.05 2.86 -8.58
C PHE A 46 0.83 3.88 -9.33
N LEU A 47 2.03 4.15 -8.82
CA LEU A 47 2.98 5.08 -9.47
C LEU A 47 3.41 4.58 -10.86
N ASP A 48 3.69 3.28 -10.96
CA ASP A 48 4.08 2.64 -12.22
C ASP A 48 2.92 2.62 -13.23
N GLN A 49 1.67 2.50 -12.77
CA GLN A 49 0.50 2.63 -13.65
C GLN A 49 0.41 4.00 -14.35
N PHE A 50 0.75 5.10 -13.67
CA PHE A 50 0.76 6.43 -14.31
C PHE A 50 1.79 6.50 -15.42
N THR A 51 3.00 6.01 -15.16
CA THR A 51 4.10 6.01 -16.13
C THR A 51 3.74 5.16 -17.36
N ARG A 52 3.18 3.97 -17.13
CA ARG A 52 2.71 3.07 -18.20
C ARG A 52 1.62 3.67 -19.07
N TYR A 53 0.67 4.40 -18.47
CA TYR A 53 -0.36 5.08 -19.23
C TYR A 53 0.25 6.06 -20.24
N TYR A 54 1.14 6.96 -19.82
CA TYR A 54 1.76 7.92 -20.73
C TYR A 54 2.58 7.24 -21.84
N ALA A 55 3.36 6.22 -21.49
CA ALA A 55 4.15 5.47 -22.46
C ALA A 55 3.27 4.76 -23.50
N SER A 56 2.15 4.17 -23.06
CA SER A 56 1.21 3.46 -23.94
C SER A 56 0.42 4.43 -24.80
N ARG A 57 -0.01 5.56 -24.23
CA ARG A 57 -0.69 6.65 -24.93
C ARG A 57 0.17 7.21 -26.05
N GLY A 58 1.43 7.52 -25.76
CA GLY A 58 2.36 8.06 -26.74
C GLY A 58 2.52 7.14 -27.95
N LYS A 59 2.61 5.82 -27.72
CA LYS A 59 2.67 4.81 -28.79
C LYS A 59 1.40 4.78 -29.63
N LEU A 60 0.22 4.87 -29.01
CA LEU A 60 -1.06 4.90 -29.73
C LEU A 60 -1.22 6.19 -30.54
N VAL A 61 -0.87 7.34 -29.97
CA VAL A 61 -0.89 8.64 -30.68
C VAL A 61 0.04 8.61 -31.90
N ALA A 62 1.25 8.05 -31.76
CA ALA A 62 2.15 7.89 -32.89
C ALA A 62 1.56 7.01 -34.00
N LYS A 63 0.85 5.93 -33.65
CA LYS A 63 0.14 5.09 -34.62
C LYS A 63 -1.01 5.82 -35.30
N ALA A 64 -1.83 6.55 -34.54
CA ALA A 64 -2.93 7.35 -35.08
C ALA A 64 -2.43 8.41 -36.08
N ALA A 65 -1.29 9.05 -35.79
CA ALA A 65 -0.67 10.01 -36.70
C ALA A 65 -0.09 9.34 -37.95
N LYS A 66 0.52 8.14 -37.80
CA LYS A 66 1.11 7.40 -38.92
C LYS A 66 0.06 6.76 -39.84
N TYR A 67 -1.08 6.36 -39.30
CA TYR A 67 -2.16 5.68 -40.02
C TYR A 67 -3.49 6.42 -39.85
N PRO A 68 -3.64 7.62 -40.44
CA PRO A 68 -4.80 8.48 -40.20
C PRO A 68 -6.12 7.94 -40.73
N HIS A 69 -6.09 6.93 -41.60
CA HIS A 69 -7.26 6.25 -42.17
C HIS A 69 -7.79 5.10 -41.30
N ILE A 70 -7.10 4.77 -40.19
CA ILE A 70 -7.51 3.74 -39.25
C ILE A 70 -8.09 4.43 -38.01
N ASP A 71 -9.41 4.59 -37.99
CA ASP A 71 -10.11 5.29 -36.91
C ASP A 71 -10.04 4.57 -35.57
N ASP A 72 -9.83 3.24 -35.56
CA ASP A 72 -9.68 2.44 -34.34
C ASP A 72 -8.55 2.95 -33.43
N TYR A 73 -7.48 3.54 -33.98
CA TYR A 73 -6.43 4.13 -33.15
C TYR A 73 -6.91 5.34 -32.35
N ARG A 74 -7.84 6.13 -32.91
CA ARG A 74 -8.45 7.27 -32.19
C ARG A 74 -9.41 6.77 -31.12
N GLU A 75 -10.21 5.75 -31.42
CA GLU A 75 -11.08 5.12 -30.42
C GLU A 75 -10.30 4.47 -29.29
N CYS A 76 -9.22 3.73 -29.58
CA CYS A 76 -8.34 3.16 -28.58
C CYS A 76 -7.72 4.21 -27.64
N ILE A 77 -7.42 5.41 -28.14
CA ILE A 77 -6.95 6.52 -27.29
C ILE A 77 -8.07 6.97 -26.35
N ARG A 78 -9.30 7.14 -26.86
CA ARG A 78 -10.46 7.54 -26.03
C ARG A 78 -10.74 6.51 -24.94
N ASP A 79 -10.84 5.23 -25.31
CA ASP A 79 -11.07 4.12 -24.37
C ASP A 79 -9.98 4.06 -23.30
N MET A 80 -8.72 4.23 -23.69
CA MET A 80 -7.62 4.20 -22.73
C MET A 80 -7.64 5.40 -21.79
N ASP A 81 -8.00 6.59 -22.28
CA ASP A 81 -8.14 7.80 -21.46
C ASP A 81 -9.31 7.64 -20.47
N GLU A 82 -10.44 7.08 -20.88
CA GLU A 82 -11.59 6.79 -20.01
C GLU A 82 -11.26 5.74 -18.94
N LYS A 83 -10.64 4.63 -19.35
CA LYS A 83 -10.14 3.61 -18.42
C LYS A 83 -9.18 4.21 -17.39
N GLN A 84 -8.31 5.11 -17.83
CA GLN A 84 -7.35 5.76 -16.95
C GLN A 84 -8.05 6.66 -15.95
N ALA A 85 -9.09 7.41 -16.35
CA ALA A 85 -9.88 8.22 -15.44
C ALA A 85 -10.59 7.39 -14.36
N ILE A 86 -11.18 6.25 -14.73
CA ILE A 86 -11.80 5.32 -13.78
C ILE A 86 -10.74 4.74 -12.83
N SER A 87 -9.62 4.28 -13.38
CA SER A 87 -8.51 3.72 -12.59
C SER A 87 -7.97 4.73 -11.57
N MET A 88 -7.86 6.00 -11.95
CA MET A 88 -7.45 7.09 -11.05
C MET A 88 -8.38 7.22 -9.84
N ARG A 89 -9.69 7.14 -10.07
CA ARG A 89 -10.69 7.21 -9.00
C ARG A 89 -10.56 6.00 -8.07
N CYS A 90 -10.37 4.81 -8.61
CA CYS A 90 -10.12 3.61 -7.80
C CYS A 90 -8.86 3.75 -6.94
N ILE A 91 -7.74 4.22 -7.51
CA ILE A 91 -6.50 4.44 -6.76
C ILE A 91 -6.71 5.41 -5.60
N ILE A 92 -7.43 6.52 -5.80
CA ILE A 92 -7.73 7.47 -4.72
C ILE A 92 -8.57 6.82 -3.61
N MET A 93 -9.56 6.00 -3.98
CA MET A 93 -10.36 5.26 -3.01
C MET A 93 -9.52 4.25 -2.23
N GLU A 94 -8.62 3.52 -2.89
CA GLU A 94 -7.71 2.57 -2.23
C GLU A 94 -6.75 3.28 -1.28
N ILE A 95 -6.19 4.43 -1.67
CA ILE A 95 -5.34 5.22 -0.76
C ILE A 95 -6.11 5.61 0.51
N ARG A 96 -7.36 6.09 0.38
CA ARG A 96 -8.21 6.41 1.54
C ARG A 96 -8.48 5.16 2.40
N ASN A 97 -8.78 4.03 1.76
CA ASN A 97 -9.06 2.78 2.46
C ASN A 97 -7.81 2.29 3.22
N HIS A 98 -6.62 2.35 2.60
CA HIS A 98 -5.34 2.02 3.25
C HIS A 98 -5.12 2.84 4.52
N TYR A 99 -5.34 4.16 4.48
CA TYR A 99 -5.23 4.99 5.68
C TYR A 99 -6.24 4.59 6.76
N SER A 100 -7.48 4.29 6.37
CA SER A 100 -8.55 3.94 7.32
C SER A 100 -8.28 2.59 7.99
N VAL A 101 -7.90 1.58 7.21
CA VAL A 101 -7.57 0.23 7.69
C VAL A 101 -6.33 0.26 8.56
N LEU A 102 -5.27 0.94 8.12
CA LEU A 102 -4.03 1.02 8.89
C LEU A 102 -4.23 1.74 10.22
N HIS A 103 -5.00 2.83 10.23
CA HIS A 103 -5.34 3.55 11.45
C HIS A 103 -6.11 2.65 12.42
N ASP A 104 -7.19 2.02 11.95
CA ASP A 104 -8.01 1.12 12.76
C ASP A 104 -7.21 -0.05 13.34
N LEU A 105 -6.35 -0.65 12.52
CA LEU A 105 -5.49 -1.76 12.91
C LEU A 105 -4.47 -1.35 13.98
N ILE A 106 -3.82 -0.19 13.84
CA ILE A 106 -2.87 0.33 14.82
C ILE A 106 -3.58 0.69 16.12
N GLU A 107 -4.71 1.41 16.04
CA GLU A 107 -5.44 1.89 17.20
C GLU A 107 -5.92 0.73 18.08
N LYS A 108 -6.49 -0.32 17.47
CA LYS A 108 -6.97 -1.51 18.19
C LYS A 108 -5.84 -2.31 18.85
N ASN A 109 -4.63 -2.24 18.31
CA ASN A 109 -3.50 -3.06 18.75
C ASN A 109 -2.39 -2.25 19.43
N LEU A 110 -2.62 -0.97 19.72
CA LEU A 110 -1.58 -0.01 20.12
C LEU A 110 -0.76 -0.47 21.33
N ASP A 111 -1.42 -1.04 22.34
CA ASP A 111 -0.77 -1.53 23.55
C ASP A 111 0.18 -2.69 23.26
N ARG A 112 -0.24 -3.62 22.40
CA ARG A 112 0.57 -4.78 22.00
C ARG A 112 1.69 -4.39 21.03
N ILE A 113 1.48 -3.36 20.21
CA ILE A 113 2.52 -2.82 19.35
C ILE A 113 3.64 -2.15 20.18
N LYS A 114 3.29 -1.41 21.23
CA LYS A 114 4.27 -0.74 22.12
C LYS A 114 4.91 -1.69 23.13
N VAL A 115 4.14 -2.62 23.67
CA VAL A 115 4.56 -3.55 24.72
C VAL A 115 4.09 -4.97 24.32
N PRO A 116 4.83 -5.64 23.42
CA PRO A 116 4.43 -6.93 22.86
C PRO A 116 4.53 -8.09 23.86
N ARG A 117 5.36 -7.95 24.90
CA ARG A 117 5.53 -8.96 25.95
C ARG A 117 4.96 -8.45 27.27
N SER A 118 4.09 -9.26 27.87
CA SER A 118 3.66 -9.03 29.25
C SER A 118 4.83 -9.27 30.20
N ASN A 119 5.16 -8.31 31.07
CA ASN A 119 6.04 -8.58 32.20
C ASN A 119 5.26 -9.47 33.18
N ASN A 120 5.57 -10.77 33.23
CA ASN A 120 5.03 -11.68 34.25
C ASN A 120 5.58 -11.42 35.66
N THR A 121 6.07 -10.21 35.96
CA THR A 121 6.54 -9.82 37.30
C THR A 121 5.38 -9.45 38.25
N MET A 122 4.18 -10.01 38.06
CA MET A 122 3.18 -10.03 39.12
C MET A 122 3.54 -11.12 40.14
N SER A 123 4.35 -10.70 41.10
CA SER A 123 4.30 -11.03 42.53
C SER A 123 3.56 -12.33 42.90
N MET A 124 4.30 -13.43 43.04
CA MET A 124 3.94 -14.49 43.99
C MET A 124 4.70 -14.23 45.29
N TYR A 125 4.12 -13.38 46.14
CA TYR A 125 4.38 -13.34 47.58
C TYR A 125 3.10 -13.75 48.29
#